data_AF-A0A9C9WDL0-F1
#
_entry.id   AF-A0A9C9WDL0-F1
#
_cell.length_a   1.000
_cell.length_b   1.000
_cell.length_c   1.000
_cell.angle_alpha   90.00
_cell.angle_beta   90.00
_cell.angle_gamma   90.00
#
_symmetry.space_group_name_H-M   'P 1'
#
loop_
_entity.id
_entity.type
_entity.pdbx_description
1 polymer ?
#
loop_
_entity_poly.entity_id
_entity_poly.type
_entity_poly.pdbx_seq_one_letter_code
_entity_poly.pdbx_strand_id
1 'polypeptide(L)'
;MTSILLMMLALLQPFQAPPPEPAKAAWIENAFSTLESGRFPKIAAIAWWHENFDRSALRVDSSHAALEAYRKGVASASFVTRLHIRQGKLLPPPEGIYHAAFPDLGGTEDQVDARRIHAFEQLAGKPLAWVYFSNNWDGQIRFPINEVALINNMGRLPFIRMMPRSGFDEGGPDPVYRLQRIIDGDFDRELEQWARDAAATGIPLLVEFGTEMNGDWFPWNGRYNGGAETGGYGDPELADGPERFRDAYRHIIDICDAQGAANITWFFHIDAYGAPQADWNQPRNYYPGDEYIDWLGVSVYGPQEAGEDYQTFGEILDDAYPVLRELADKPIAVLEFAVTELGARRRLPIAPNW
;
A
#
# COMPACT_ATOMS: atom_id res chain seq x y z
N MET A 1 -6.06 -7.49 59.46
CA MET A 1 -4.85 -6.67 59.65
C MET A 1 -3.85 -7.09 58.59
N THR A 2 -3.51 -6.16 57.69
CA THR A 2 -2.30 -6.11 56.84
C THR A 2 -1.93 -7.32 55.99
N SER A 3 -2.49 -7.38 54.78
CA SER A 3 -1.84 -8.01 53.62
C SER A 3 -1.01 -6.94 52.91
N ILE A 4 0.22 -6.75 53.39
CA ILE A 4 1.32 -6.20 52.60
C ILE A 4 2.05 -7.43 52.09
N LEU A 5 2.06 -7.65 50.77
CA LEU A 5 3.03 -8.42 49.97
C LEU A 5 2.33 -9.20 48.84
N LEU A 6 1.87 -8.51 47.80
CA LEU A 6 1.80 -9.05 46.43
C LEU A 6 1.50 -7.91 45.45
N MET A 7 2.09 -7.95 44.26
CA MET A 7 1.97 -6.98 43.14
C MET A 7 2.86 -5.73 43.19
N MET A 8 4.18 -5.95 43.23
CA MET A 8 5.11 -5.15 42.43
C MET A 8 5.89 -6.09 41.50
N LEU A 9 5.19 -6.69 40.54
CA LEU A 9 5.77 -6.99 39.24
C LEU A 9 5.21 -5.95 38.29
N ALA A 10 5.79 -4.75 38.33
CA ALA A 10 5.77 -3.90 37.15
C ALA A 10 6.54 -4.67 36.08
N LEU A 11 5.84 -5.05 35.01
CA LEU A 11 6.46 -5.55 33.79
C LEU A 11 7.54 -4.54 33.40
N LEU A 12 8.81 -4.90 33.62
CA LEU A 12 9.94 -4.23 33.00
C LEU A 12 9.81 -4.54 31.50
N GLN A 13 9.08 -3.69 30.79
CA GLN A 13 9.29 -3.52 29.36
C GLN A 13 10.80 -3.28 29.20
N PRO A 14 11.51 -4.06 28.36
CA PRO A 14 12.93 -3.82 28.14
C PRO A 14 13.10 -2.35 27.75
N PHE A 15 14.04 -1.67 28.40
CA PHE A 15 14.34 -0.27 28.12
C PHE A 15 14.82 -0.19 26.67
N GLN A 16 13.91 0.16 25.74
CA GLN A 16 14.26 0.34 24.34
C GLN A 16 15.17 1.58 24.27
N ALA A 17 16.32 1.44 23.60
CA ALA A 17 17.21 2.58 23.43
C ALA A 17 16.44 3.71 22.72
N PRO A 18 16.67 4.99 23.09
CA PRO A 18 16.00 6.09 22.40
C PRO A 18 16.35 6.05 20.91
N PRO A 19 15.43 6.47 20.03
CA PRO A 19 15.70 6.49 18.60
C PRO A 19 16.93 7.34 18.29
N PRO A 20 17.69 7.01 17.23
CA PRO A 20 18.77 7.87 16.74
C PRO A 20 18.22 9.24 16.34
N GLU A 21 19.04 10.30 16.39
CA GLU A 21 18.64 11.65 15.99
C GLU A 21 19.48 12.15 14.80
N PRO A 22 18.85 12.67 13.71
CA PRO A 22 17.41 12.80 13.49
C PRO A 22 16.73 11.46 13.13
N ALA A 23 15.69 11.08 13.86
CA ALA A 23 15.09 9.73 13.79
C ALA A 23 14.56 9.34 12.42
N LYS A 24 13.90 10.28 11.72
CA LYS A 24 13.39 10.06 10.36
C LYS A 24 14.52 9.83 9.36
N ALA A 25 15.57 10.65 9.41
CA ALA A 25 16.71 10.52 8.52
C ALA A 25 17.42 9.17 8.73
N ALA A 26 17.64 8.76 9.98
CA ALA A 26 18.22 7.46 10.31
C ALA A 26 17.34 6.29 9.87
N TRP A 27 16.02 6.41 9.97
CA TRP A 27 15.09 5.39 9.49
C TRP A 27 15.13 5.27 7.96
N ILE A 28 15.19 6.39 7.24
CA ILE A 28 15.36 6.42 5.78
C ILE A 28 16.69 5.76 5.38
N GLU A 29 17.80 6.08 6.05
CA GLU A 29 19.10 5.44 5.80
C GLU A 29 19.06 3.93 6.09
N ASN A 30 18.36 3.51 7.15
CA ASN A 30 18.12 2.10 7.44
C ASN A 30 17.31 1.42 6.31
N ALA A 31 16.27 2.07 5.78
CA ALA A 31 15.47 1.51 4.70
C ALA A 31 16.32 1.22 3.45
N PHE A 32 17.07 2.21 2.97
CA PHE A 32 17.90 2.05 1.77
C PHE A 32 19.03 1.04 1.98
N SER A 33 19.74 1.08 3.10
CA SER A 33 20.80 0.09 3.39
C SER A 33 20.26 -1.33 3.54
N THR A 34 19.06 -1.48 4.09
CA THR A 34 18.36 -2.77 4.20
C THR A 34 18.02 -3.33 2.83
N LEU A 35 17.45 -2.52 1.93
CA LEU A 35 17.08 -2.93 0.58
C LEU A 35 18.32 -3.34 -0.25
N GLU A 36 19.46 -2.70 -0.03
CA GLU A 36 20.72 -3.00 -0.71
C GLU A 36 21.51 -4.16 -0.09
N SER A 37 21.11 -4.63 1.10
CA SER A 37 21.83 -5.68 1.84
C SER A 37 21.78 -7.07 1.19
N GLY A 38 20.86 -7.28 0.25
CA GLY A 38 20.59 -8.59 -0.36
C GLY A 38 19.79 -9.56 0.52
N ARG A 39 19.36 -9.14 1.72
CA ARG A 39 18.55 -9.96 2.64
C ARG A 39 17.15 -10.28 2.10
N PHE A 40 16.61 -9.40 1.26
CA PHE A 40 15.23 -9.47 0.75
C PHE A 40 15.21 -9.55 -0.79
N PRO A 41 15.76 -10.62 -1.41
CA PRO A 41 16.04 -10.67 -2.84
C PRO A 41 14.80 -10.65 -3.76
N LYS A 42 13.59 -10.80 -3.21
CA LYS A 42 12.33 -10.72 -3.96
C LYS A 42 11.72 -9.31 -3.97
N ILE A 43 12.23 -8.38 -3.15
CA ILE A 43 11.82 -6.97 -3.22
C ILE A 43 12.37 -6.36 -4.49
N ALA A 44 11.45 -5.98 -5.37
CA ALA A 44 11.73 -5.49 -6.72
C ALA A 44 11.19 -4.07 -6.94
N ALA A 45 10.49 -3.49 -5.96
CA ALA A 45 10.05 -2.11 -5.98
C ALA A 45 9.84 -1.52 -4.59
N ILE A 46 9.93 -0.20 -4.50
CA ILE A 46 9.56 0.61 -3.34
C ILE A 46 8.76 1.83 -3.78
N ALA A 47 7.77 2.25 -3.00
CA ALA A 47 7.05 3.49 -3.23
C ALA A 47 6.89 4.29 -1.94
N TRP A 48 7.52 5.48 -1.90
CA TRP A 48 7.45 6.34 -0.71
C TRP A 48 6.07 6.99 -0.62
N TRP A 49 5.46 6.95 0.56
CA TRP A 49 4.22 7.65 0.85
C TRP A 49 4.51 9.11 1.23
N HIS A 50 4.46 10.02 0.24
CA HIS A 50 4.81 11.43 0.41
C HIS A 50 3.56 12.27 0.58
N GLU A 51 3.13 12.53 1.82
CA GLU A 51 2.01 13.44 2.08
C GLU A 51 2.13 14.18 3.42
N ASN A 52 1.28 15.20 3.58
CA ASN A 52 1.09 15.92 4.84
C ASN A 52 -0.30 16.57 4.94
N PHE A 53 -1.33 15.98 4.33
CA PHE A 53 -2.69 16.56 4.31
C PHE A 53 -3.40 16.45 5.66
N ASP A 54 -2.97 15.52 6.51
CA ASP A 54 -3.46 15.29 7.88
C ASP A 54 -2.46 15.76 8.98
N ARG A 55 -1.30 16.30 8.56
CA ARG A 55 -0.16 16.72 9.41
C ARG A 55 0.69 15.58 9.96
N SER A 56 0.69 14.43 9.30
CA SER A 56 1.53 13.26 9.58
C SER A 56 3.04 13.52 9.46
N ALA A 57 3.46 14.60 8.78
CA ALA A 57 4.87 14.89 8.47
C ALA A 57 5.60 13.77 7.70
N LEU A 58 4.89 12.99 6.86
CA LEU A 58 5.47 11.88 6.09
C LEU A 58 6.29 12.33 4.88
N ARG A 59 6.08 13.54 4.37
CA ARG A 59 6.88 14.11 3.26
C ARG A 59 8.40 13.98 3.44
N VAL A 60 9.12 13.66 2.37
CA VAL A 60 10.60 13.56 2.40
C VAL A 60 11.30 14.89 2.72
N ASP A 61 10.63 16.02 2.47
CA ASP A 61 11.12 17.37 2.75
C ASP A 61 10.65 17.95 4.09
N SER A 62 10.18 17.09 5.02
CA SER A 62 9.81 17.49 6.39
C SER A 62 10.96 18.10 7.19
N SER A 63 12.20 17.69 6.88
CA SER A 63 13.44 18.27 7.40
C SER A 63 14.58 18.17 6.39
N HIS A 64 15.61 19.00 6.57
CA HIS A 64 16.79 18.94 5.71
C HIS A 64 17.48 17.57 5.76
N ALA A 65 17.59 16.98 6.96
CA ALA A 65 18.20 15.67 7.15
C ALA A 65 17.40 14.54 6.48
N ALA A 66 16.06 14.57 6.56
CA ALA A 66 15.21 13.59 5.88
C ALA A 66 15.38 13.66 4.35
N LEU A 67 15.40 14.88 3.78
CA LEU A 67 15.56 15.07 2.34
C LEU A 67 16.94 14.62 1.86
N GLU A 68 18.00 14.92 2.61
CA GLU A 68 19.36 14.48 2.29
C GLU A 68 19.51 12.95 2.37
N ALA A 69 18.97 12.33 3.42
CA ALA A 69 18.96 10.87 3.56
C ALA A 69 18.22 10.20 2.39
N TYR A 70 17.05 10.71 2.02
CA TYR A 70 16.26 10.16 0.92
C TYR A 70 17.00 10.30 -0.41
N ARG A 71 17.48 11.51 -0.74
CA ARG A 71 18.28 11.78 -1.95
C ARG A 71 19.49 10.88 -2.07
N LYS A 72 20.24 10.72 -0.97
CA LYS A 72 21.42 9.85 -0.91
C LYS A 72 21.06 8.39 -1.19
N GLY A 73 19.97 7.90 -0.60
CA GLY A 73 19.48 6.54 -0.81
C GLY A 73 19.04 6.30 -2.25
N VAL A 74 18.10 7.10 -2.75
CA VAL A 74 17.58 6.93 -4.12
C VAL A 74 18.65 7.19 -5.18
N ALA A 75 19.70 7.97 -4.92
CA ALA A 75 20.79 8.19 -5.87
C ALA A 75 21.58 6.92 -6.23
N SER A 76 21.52 5.87 -5.41
CA SER A 76 22.16 4.60 -5.72
C SER A 76 21.68 4.01 -7.05
N ALA A 77 22.58 3.32 -7.75
CA ALA A 77 22.29 2.62 -9.00
C ALA A 77 21.33 1.43 -8.80
N SER A 78 21.21 0.94 -7.56
CA SER A 78 20.24 -0.11 -7.18
C SER A 78 18.80 0.33 -7.43
N PHE A 79 18.50 1.64 -7.37
CA PHE A 79 17.14 2.15 -7.56
C PHE A 79 16.93 2.61 -8.99
N VAL A 80 16.10 1.88 -9.73
CA VAL A 80 15.91 2.03 -11.18
C VAL A 80 14.53 2.58 -11.50
N THR A 81 14.41 3.22 -12.66
CA THR A 81 13.16 3.81 -13.16
C THR A 81 12.80 3.31 -14.55
N ARG A 82 13.71 2.54 -15.17
CA ARG A 82 13.50 1.97 -16.50
C ARG A 82 12.61 0.74 -16.39
N LEU A 83 11.38 0.90 -16.85
CA LEU A 83 10.36 -0.14 -16.87
C LEU A 83 10.77 -1.36 -17.71
N HIS A 84 10.45 -2.56 -17.21
CA HIS A 84 10.58 -3.82 -17.92
C HIS A 84 9.18 -4.37 -18.19
N ILE A 85 8.64 -4.04 -19.37
CA ILE A 85 7.30 -4.45 -19.77
C ILE A 85 7.38 -5.59 -20.78
N ARG A 86 6.55 -6.61 -20.58
CA ARG A 86 6.38 -7.71 -21.54
C ARG A 86 4.89 -8.01 -21.69
N GLN A 87 4.40 -8.00 -22.93
CA GLN A 87 3.00 -8.28 -23.25
C GLN A 87 2.01 -7.42 -22.42
N GLY A 88 2.35 -6.15 -22.19
CA GLY A 88 1.52 -5.23 -21.41
C GLY A 88 1.67 -5.34 -19.89
N LYS A 89 2.36 -6.35 -19.36
CA LYS A 89 2.59 -6.52 -17.92
C LYS A 89 3.95 -6.04 -17.45
N LEU A 90 4.02 -5.53 -16.23
CA LEU A 90 5.25 -5.17 -15.55
C LEU A 90 5.92 -6.42 -14.98
N LEU A 91 7.16 -6.64 -15.42
CA LEU A 91 8.06 -7.63 -14.85
C LEU A 91 8.99 -6.97 -13.84
N PRO A 92 9.56 -7.73 -12.88
CA PRO A 92 10.64 -7.21 -12.05
C PRO A 92 11.79 -6.69 -12.92
N PRO A 93 12.51 -5.66 -12.45
CA PRO A 93 13.66 -5.17 -13.18
C PRO A 93 14.70 -6.30 -13.28
N PRO A 94 15.43 -6.44 -14.40
CA PRO A 94 16.49 -7.44 -14.51
C PRO A 94 17.56 -7.28 -13.43
N GLU A 95 17.82 -6.03 -13.03
CA GLU A 95 18.74 -5.64 -11.97
C GLU A 95 18.15 -4.42 -11.22
N GLY A 96 18.31 -4.39 -9.90
CA GLY A 96 17.87 -3.30 -9.05
C GLY A 96 16.43 -3.41 -8.52
N ILE A 97 15.88 -2.29 -8.07
CA ILE A 97 14.59 -2.12 -7.40
C ILE A 97 13.91 -0.89 -8.01
N TYR A 98 12.65 -0.99 -8.44
CA TYR A 98 11.92 0.17 -8.94
C TYR A 98 11.74 1.24 -7.86
N HIS A 99 12.02 2.49 -8.22
CA HIS A 99 11.74 3.65 -7.39
C HIS A 99 10.41 4.29 -7.79
N ALA A 100 9.44 4.31 -6.89
CA ALA A 100 8.12 4.90 -7.07
C ALA A 100 7.71 5.78 -5.86
N ALA A 101 6.54 6.42 -5.93
CA ALA A 101 5.97 7.21 -4.83
C ALA A 101 4.49 7.55 -5.06
N PHE A 102 3.83 7.96 -3.97
CA PHE A 102 2.63 8.82 -4.02
C PHE A 102 3.08 10.23 -3.74
N PRO A 103 3.05 11.10 -4.74
CA PRO A 103 3.65 12.42 -4.63
C PRO A 103 2.62 13.45 -4.14
N ASP A 104 1.98 13.20 -3.00
CA ASP A 104 0.97 14.06 -2.35
C ASP A 104 -0.15 14.41 -3.34
N LEU A 105 -1.10 13.49 -3.60
CA LEU A 105 -2.20 13.71 -4.55
C LEU A 105 -3.49 14.14 -3.84
N GLY A 106 -3.35 14.91 -2.76
CA GLY A 106 -4.46 15.38 -1.94
C GLY A 106 -4.99 14.32 -0.98
N GLY A 107 -5.82 14.74 -0.02
CA GLY A 107 -6.35 13.84 1.03
C GLY A 107 -7.36 12.80 0.52
N THR A 108 -7.94 13.01 -0.66
CA THR A 108 -8.76 12.00 -1.35
C THR A 108 -7.91 11.04 -2.19
N GLU A 109 -6.60 11.31 -2.32
CA GLU A 109 -5.58 10.51 -3.02
C GLU A 109 -5.80 10.36 -4.53
N ASP A 110 -6.79 11.04 -5.09
CA ASP A 110 -7.22 10.97 -6.50
C ASP A 110 -6.96 12.27 -7.28
N GLN A 111 -6.33 13.28 -6.67
CA GLN A 111 -6.04 14.58 -7.29
C GLN A 111 -4.72 14.54 -8.07
N VAL A 112 -4.67 13.70 -9.10
CA VAL A 112 -3.47 13.50 -9.94
C VAL A 112 -3.10 14.80 -10.65
N ASP A 113 -1.94 15.36 -10.29
CA ASP A 113 -1.40 16.60 -10.87
C ASP A 113 0.07 16.43 -11.28
N ALA A 114 0.35 16.71 -12.56
CA ALA A 114 1.71 16.66 -13.11
C ALA A 114 2.71 17.55 -12.36
N ARG A 115 2.24 18.68 -11.79
CA ARG A 115 3.07 19.59 -10.98
C ARG A 115 3.53 18.95 -9.68
N ARG A 116 2.63 18.21 -9.01
CA ARG A 116 2.91 17.50 -7.76
C ARG A 116 3.87 16.33 -7.99
N ILE A 117 3.63 15.56 -9.05
CA ILE A 117 4.54 14.50 -9.51
C ILE A 117 5.94 15.07 -9.82
N HIS A 118 6.01 16.14 -10.62
CA HIS A 118 7.30 16.75 -10.97
C HIS A 118 8.02 17.35 -9.75
N ALA A 119 7.27 17.98 -8.83
CA ALA A 119 7.84 18.53 -7.60
C ALA A 119 8.49 17.43 -6.74
N PHE A 120 7.83 16.27 -6.60
CA PHE A 120 8.43 15.13 -5.92
C PHE A 120 9.72 14.66 -6.62
N GLU A 121 9.71 14.51 -7.95
CA GLU A 121 10.91 14.10 -8.70
C GLU A 121 12.08 15.10 -8.53
N GLN A 122 11.80 16.41 -8.42
CA GLN A 122 12.81 17.43 -8.13
C GLN A 122 13.33 17.33 -6.68
N LEU A 123 12.47 17.01 -5.72
CA LEU A 123 12.89 16.73 -4.35
C LEU A 123 13.76 15.48 -4.29
N ALA A 124 13.33 14.37 -4.91
CA ALA A 124 14.07 13.11 -4.93
C ALA A 124 15.37 13.21 -5.74
N GLY A 125 15.45 14.07 -6.76
CA GLY A 125 16.55 14.11 -7.70
C GLY A 125 16.60 12.90 -8.64
N LYS A 126 15.50 12.14 -8.71
CA LYS A 126 15.36 10.92 -9.52
C LYS A 126 13.90 10.80 -9.99
N PRO A 127 13.66 10.41 -11.26
CA PRO A 127 12.30 10.18 -11.73
C PRO A 127 11.65 8.99 -11.02
N LEU A 128 10.34 8.85 -11.19
CA LEU A 128 9.58 7.70 -10.74
C LEU A 128 9.53 6.60 -11.81
N ALA A 129 9.31 5.35 -11.41
CA ALA A 129 8.90 4.26 -12.29
C ALA A 129 7.37 4.30 -12.48
N TRP A 130 6.65 4.42 -11.36
CA TRP A 130 5.21 4.58 -11.34
C TRP A 130 4.74 5.61 -10.31
N VAL A 131 3.51 6.06 -10.49
CA VAL A 131 2.78 6.95 -9.58
C VAL A 131 1.50 6.23 -9.20
N TYR A 132 1.29 6.02 -7.90
CA TYR A 132 0.05 5.43 -7.41
C TYR A 132 -0.95 6.48 -6.94
N PHE A 133 -2.24 6.19 -7.15
CA PHE A 133 -3.37 7.06 -6.82
C PHE A 133 -4.63 6.23 -6.58
N SER A 134 -5.59 6.81 -5.87
CA SER A 134 -6.85 6.14 -5.54
C SER A 134 -7.90 6.33 -6.64
N ASN A 135 -8.58 5.25 -6.99
CA ASN A 135 -9.82 5.26 -7.78
C ASN A 135 -10.98 4.98 -6.82
N ASN A 136 -11.45 6.05 -6.18
CA ASN A 136 -12.59 6.03 -5.28
C ASN A 136 -13.87 5.77 -6.07
N TRP A 137 -14.69 4.80 -5.64
CA TRP A 137 -15.96 4.49 -6.30
C TRP A 137 -17.11 5.43 -5.93
N ASP A 138 -16.84 6.51 -5.17
CA ASP A 138 -17.79 7.53 -4.69
C ASP A 138 -18.94 7.83 -5.70
N GLY A 139 -20.07 7.14 -5.51
CA GLY A 139 -21.26 7.20 -6.34
C GLY A 139 -21.21 6.43 -7.67
N GLN A 140 -20.04 6.12 -8.22
CA GLN A 140 -19.90 5.30 -9.43
C GLN A 140 -18.52 4.64 -9.63
N ILE A 141 -18.51 3.41 -10.14
CA ILE A 141 -17.28 2.76 -10.62
C ILE A 141 -16.96 3.25 -12.04
N ARG A 142 -15.83 3.97 -12.22
CA ARG A 142 -15.36 4.47 -13.52
C ARG A 142 -13.85 4.36 -13.67
N PHE A 143 -13.43 4.00 -14.88
CA PHE A 143 -12.00 3.96 -15.21
C PHE A 143 -11.40 5.38 -15.21
N PRO A 144 -10.30 5.62 -14.47
CA PRO A 144 -9.71 6.96 -14.32
C PRO A 144 -8.81 7.32 -15.52
N ILE A 145 -9.41 7.48 -16.71
CA ILE A 145 -8.68 7.67 -17.97
C ILE A 145 -7.82 8.93 -17.98
N ASN A 146 -8.25 10.01 -17.32
CA ASN A 146 -7.53 11.28 -17.34
C ASN A 146 -6.23 11.17 -16.52
N GLU A 147 -6.33 10.55 -15.35
CA GLU A 147 -5.24 10.27 -14.43
C GLU A 147 -4.22 9.32 -15.08
N VAL A 148 -4.73 8.23 -15.67
CA VAL A 148 -3.94 7.24 -16.43
C VAL A 148 -3.18 7.91 -17.58
N ALA A 149 -3.87 8.71 -18.40
CA ALA A 149 -3.27 9.39 -19.53
C ALA A 149 -2.23 10.43 -19.08
N LEU A 150 -2.50 11.18 -18.01
CA LEU A 150 -1.57 12.16 -17.47
C LEU A 150 -0.26 11.50 -17.02
N ILE A 151 -0.34 10.46 -16.17
CA ILE A 151 0.83 9.75 -15.65
C ILE A 151 1.62 9.10 -16.79
N ASN A 152 0.93 8.44 -17.73
CA ASN A 152 1.57 7.82 -18.89
C ASN A 152 2.25 8.85 -19.81
N ASN A 153 1.64 10.02 -20.03
CA ASN A 153 2.24 11.11 -20.84
C ASN A 153 3.50 11.70 -20.18
N MET A 154 3.66 11.56 -18.87
CA MET A 154 4.92 11.87 -18.17
C MET A 154 5.99 10.77 -18.31
N GLY A 155 5.65 9.65 -18.96
CA GLY A 155 6.53 8.49 -19.12
C GLY A 155 6.67 7.66 -17.84
N ARG A 156 5.62 7.59 -17.03
CA ARG A 156 5.51 6.81 -15.80
C ARG A 156 4.36 5.81 -15.93
N LEU A 157 4.38 4.72 -15.18
CA LEU A 157 3.19 3.85 -15.11
C LEU A 157 2.15 4.41 -14.13
N PRO A 158 0.86 4.39 -14.49
CA PRO A 158 -0.22 4.60 -13.53
C PRO A 158 -0.41 3.34 -12.69
N PHE A 159 -0.46 3.53 -11.37
CA PHE A 159 -0.85 2.51 -10.41
C PHE A 159 -2.20 2.90 -9.80
N ILE A 160 -3.24 2.12 -10.12
CA ILE A 160 -4.62 2.40 -9.75
C ILE A 160 -4.99 1.57 -8.53
N ARG A 161 -5.31 2.24 -7.41
CA ARG A 161 -5.89 1.59 -6.24
C ARG A 161 -7.41 1.58 -6.37
N MET A 162 -8.03 0.43 -6.62
CA MET A 162 -9.50 0.33 -6.65
C MET A 162 -10.02 0.33 -5.21
N MET A 163 -10.63 1.45 -4.81
CA MET A 163 -11.09 1.70 -3.45
C MET A 163 -12.62 1.55 -3.39
N PRO A 164 -13.17 0.38 -2.98
CA PRO A 164 -14.61 0.12 -2.96
C PRO A 164 -15.30 0.83 -1.79
N ARG A 165 -15.35 2.17 -1.89
CA ARG A 165 -15.98 3.05 -0.92
C ARG A 165 -16.89 4.06 -1.60
N SER A 166 -18.04 4.31 -0.98
CA SER A 166 -19.06 5.29 -1.35
C SER A 166 -18.91 6.60 -0.59
N GLY A 167 -17.95 6.66 0.32
CA GLY A 167 -17.58 7.82 1.11
C GLY A 167 -16.30 7.54 1.90
N PHE A 168 -15.89 8.49 2.73
CA PHE A 168 -14.66 8.40 3.54
C PHE A 168 -14.96 8.10 5.02
N ASP A 169 -16.19 7.72 5.34
CA ASP A 169 -16.58 7.36 6.70
C ASP A 169 -15.93 6.02 7.08
N GLU A 170 -15.35 5.98 8.28
CA GLU A 170 -14.70 4.79 8.85
C GLU A 170 -15.56 4.13 9.93
N GLY A 171 -15.17 2.92 10.33
CA GLY A 171 -15.78 2.21 11.47
C GLY A 171 -16.88 1.21 11.11
N GLY A 172 -16.95 0.76 9.85
CA GLY A 172 -17.87 -0.28 9.43
C GLY A 172 -17.75 -0.61 7.94
N PRO A 173 -18.54 -1.59 7.45
CA PRO A 173 -18.57 -1.90 6.03
C PRO A 173 -19.20 -0.76 5.26
N ASP A 174 -18.78 -0.59 4.00
CA ASP A 174 -19.36 0.41 3.11
C ASP A 174 -20.88 0.16 2.95
N PRO A 175 -21.74 1.20 2.96
CA PRO A 175 -23.18 1.01 2.81
C PRO A 175 -23.59 0.58 1.39
N VAL A 176 -22.77 0.85 0.37
CA VAL A 176 -23.06 0.58 -1.04
C VAL A 176 -22.21 -0.58 -1.55
N TYR A 177 -20.89 -0.44 -1.56
CA TYR A 177 -19.89 -1.33 -2.17
C TYR A 177 -19.42 -2.43 -1.22
N ARG A 178 -20.37 -3.13 -0.60
CA ARG A 178 -20.06 -4.31 0.21
C ARG A 178 -19.46 -5.41 -0.63
N LEU A 179 -18.50 -6.15 -0.09
CA LEU A 179 -17.86 -7.27 -0.78
C LEU A 179 -18.88 -8.30 -1.29
N GLN A 180 -19.89 -8.62 -0.48
CA GLN A 180 -20.96 -9.53 -0.89
C GLN A 180 -21.70 -9.03 -2.14
N ARG A 181 -21.97 -7.72 -2.25
CA ARG A 181 -22.68 -7.16 -3.41
C ARG A 181 -21.80 -7.16 -4.66
N ILE A 182 -20.48 -7.01 -4.50
CA ILE A 182 -19.52 -7.20 -5.59
C ILE A 182 -19.58 -8.66 -6.08
N ILE A 183 -19.52 -9.62 -5.16
CA ILE A 183 -19.62 -11.07 -5.46
C ILE A 183 -20.94 -11.42 -6.13
N ASP A 184 -22.05 -10.85 -5.67
CA ASP A 184 -23.40 -11.12 -6.19
C ASP A 184 -23.63 -10.52 -7.59
N GLY A 185 -22.67 -9.73 -8.09
CA GLY A 185 -22.68 -9.15 -9.44
C GLY A 185 -23.45 -7.83 -9.55
N ASP A 186 -23.78 -7.18 -8.43
CA ASP A 186 -24.56 -5.94 -8.43
C ASP A 186 -23.88 -4.79 -9.21
N PHE A 187 -22.56 -4.87 -9.37
CA PHE A 187 -21.73 -3.85 -10.00
C PHE A 187 -21.08 -4.30 -11.32
N ASP A 188 -21.41 -5.50 -11.81
CA ASP A 188 -20.72 -6.11 -12.96
C ASP A 188 -20.79 -5.25 -14.21
N ARG A 189 -21.93 -4.62 -14.48
CA ARG A 189 -22.07 -3.73 -15.63
C ARG A 189 -21.05 -2.58 -15.61
N GLU A 190 -20.78 -2.03 -14.42
CA GLU A 190 -19.84 -0.92 -14.27
C GLU A 190 -18.39 -1.41 -14.29
N LEU A 191 -18.11 -2.54 -13.65
CA LEU A 191 -16.80 -3.21 -13.68
C LEU A 191 -16.41 -3.67 -15.08
N GLU A 192 -17.35 -4.23 -15.84
CA GLU A 192 -17.14 -4.58 -17.24
C GLU A 192 -16.83 -3.34 -18.09
N GLN A 193 -17.52 -2.21 -17.83
CA GLN A 193 -17.21 -0.97 -18.53
C GLN A 193 -15.83 -0.44 -18.15
N TRP A 194 -15.49 -0.47 -16.86
CA TRP A 194 -14.16 -0.12 -16.35
C TRP A 194 -13.08 -0.95 -17.04
N ALA A 195 -13.30 -2.27 -17.17
CA ALA A 195 -12.36 -3.19 -17.78
C ALA A 195 -12.21 -2.96 -19.30
N ARG A 196 -13.31 -2.71 -20.03
CA ARG A 196 -13.26 -2.36 -21.45
C ARG A 196 -12.47 -1.08 -21.67
N ASP A 197 -12.66 -0.07 -20.83
CA ASP A 197 -11.94 1.20 -20.91
C ASP A 197 -10.44 1.00 -20.58
N ALA A 198 -10.11 0.19 -19.57
CA ALA A 198 -8.74 -0.20 -19.23
C ALA A 198 -8.04 -0.90 -20.40
N ALA A 199 -8.70 -1.88 -21.02
CA ALA A 199 -8.19 -2.61 -22.19
C ALA A 199 -7.98 -1.69 -23.40
N ALA A 200 -8.94 -0.79 -23.67
CA ALA A 200 -8.90 0.12 -24.81
C ALA A 200 -7.72 1.11 -24.77
N THR A 201 -7.14 1.37 -23.59
CA THR A 201 -5.96 2.25 -23.48
C THR A 201 -4.73 1.66 -24.16
N GLY A 202 -4.54 0.33 -24.12
CA GLY A 202 -3.28 -0.33 -24.48
C GLY A 202 -2.07 0.09 -23.63
N ILE A 203 -2.28 0.88 -22.56
CA ILE A 203 -1.24 1.33 -21.63
C ILE A 203 -1.00 0.20 -20.62
N PRO A 204 0.25 -0.17 -20.29
CA PRO A 204 0.52 -1.04 -19.15
C PRO A 204 0.00 -0.41 -17.85
N LEU A 205 -0.86 -1.11 -17.12
CA LEU A 205 -1.47 -0.62 -15.87
C LEU A 205 -0.97 -1.47 -14.70
N LEU A 206 -0.72 -0.82 -13.56
CA LEU A 206 -0.58 -1.50 -12.27
C LEU A 206 -1.89 -1.30 -11.52
N VAL A 207 -2.47 -2.37 -10.97
CA VAL A 207 -3.78 -2.29 -10.32
C VAL A 207 -3.78 -3.15 -9.06
N GLU A 208 -4.43 -2.63 -8.02
CA GLU A 208 -4.83 -3.41 -6.86
C GLU A 208 -6.29 -3.17 -6.52
N PHE A 209 -6.88 -4.09 -5.75
CA PHE A 209 -8.20 -3.95 -5.18
C PHE A 209 -8.13 -4.07 -3.67
N GLY A 210 -8.73 -3.10 -2.98
CA GLY A 210 -8.90 -3.15 -1.52
C GLY A 210 -7.58 -3.24 -0.76
N THR A 211 -6.84 -2.13 -0.76
CA THR A 211 -5.57 -1.97 -0.04
C THR A 211 -5.66 -2.40 1.43
N GLU A 212 -4.62 -3.08 1.93
CA GLU A 212 -4.46 -3.39 3.36
C GLU A 212 -5.70 -4.05 3.98
N MET A 213 -6.26 -5.01 3.27
CA MET A 213 -7.49 -5.71 3.68
C MET A 213 -7.38 -6.41 5.05
N ASN A 214 -6.15 -6.65 5.52
CA ASN A 214 -5.83 -7.20 6.83
C ASN A 214 -5.75 -6.13 7.94
N GLY A 215 -6.06 -4.86 7.67
CA GLY A 215 -6.25 -3.80 8.66
C GLY A 215 -7.68 -3.71 9.21
N ASP A 216 -7.94 -2.72 10.07
CA ASP A 216 -9.27 -2.46 10.65
C ASP A 216 -9.85 -1.06 10.34
N TRP A 217 -9.18 -0.30 9.48
CA TRP A 217 -9.55 1.06 9.09
C TRP A 217 -10.48 1.13 7.87
N PHE A 218 -10.18 0.39 6.80
CA PHE A 218 -10.96 0.49 5.55
C PHE A 218 -12.24 -0.36 5.49
N PRO A 219 -13.32 0.10 4.84
CA PRO A 219 -14.62 -0.59 4.86
C PRO A 219 -14.63 -1.99 4.20
N TRP A 220 -13.64 -2.30 3.37
CA TRP A 220 -13.49 -3.60 2.69
C TRP A 220 -12.68 -4.62 3.48
N ASN A 221 -12.17 -4.28 4.66
CA ASN A 221 -11.39 -5.23 5.45
C ASN A 221 -12.21 -6.45 5.89
N GLY A 222 -11.54 -7.55 6.23
CA GLY A 222 -12.24 -8.77 6.61
C GLY A 222 -13.06 -8.62 7.90
N ARG A 223 -12.63 -7.78 8.87
CA ARG A 223 -13.37 -7.54 10.12
C ARG A 223 -14.78 -7.02 9.86
N TYR A 224 -14.95 -6.08 8.93
CA TYR A 224 -16.24 -5.48 8.61
C TYR A 224 -17.08 -6.33 7.65
N ASN A 225 -16.50 -7.36 7.04
CA ASN A 225 -17.15 -8.20 6.06
C ASN A 225 -17.32 -9.66 6.52
N GLY A 226 -17.43 -9.90 7.82
CA GLY A 226 -17.74 -11.21 8.41
C GLY A 226 -16.71 -11.73 9.42
N GLY A 227 -15.52 -11.12 9.46
CA GLY A 227 -14.47 -11.45 10.42
C GLY A 227 -14.19 -12.95 10.48
N ALA A 228 -14.28 -13.51 11.69
CA ALA A 228 -14.04 -14.92 12.00
C ALA A 228 -15.28 -15.82 11.89
N GLU A 229 -16.43 -15.29 11.46
CA GLU A 229 -17.62 -16.12 11.21
C GLU A 229 -17.31 -17.12 10.10
N THR A 230 -17.99 -18.26 10.06
CA THR A 230 -17.81 -19.26 9.00
C THR A 230 -19.14 -19.76 8.43
N GLY A 231 -20.27 -19.24 8.95
CA GLY A 231 -21.60 -19.71 8.57
C GLY A 231 -22.33 -18.77 7.61
N GLY A 232 -21.74 -17.63 7.27
CA GLY A 232 -22.43 -16.56 6.57
C GLY A 232 -22.08 -16.48 5.08
N TYR A 233 -21.00 -17.12 4.63
CA TYR A 233 -20.60 -17.15 3.23
C TYR A 233 -19.63 -18.28 2.94
N GLY A 234 -19.65 -18.77 1.70
CA GLY A 234 -18.60 -19.64 1.17
C GLY A 234 -18.43 -20.98 1.87
N ASP A 235 -17.20 -21.33 2.16
CA ASP A 235 -16.80 -22.60 2.76
C ASP A 235 -17.01 -22.55 4.29
N PRO A 236 -17.79 -23.47 4.89
CA PRO A 236 -18.07 -23.46 6.31
C PRO A 236 -16.85 -23.65 7.23
N GLU A 237 -15.70 -24.04 6.66
CA GLU A 237 -14.43 -24.19 7.36
C GLU A 237 -13.51 -22.95 7.23
N LEU A 238 -13.88 -21.97 6.40
CA LEU A 238 -13.12 -20.74 6.19
C LEU A 238 -13.79 -19.56 6.89
N ALA A 239 -12.96 -18.58 7.25
CA ALA A 239 -13.46 -17.33 7.80
C ALA A 239 -14.10 -16.48 6.69
N ASP A 240 -15.38 -16.16 6.87
CA ASP A 240 -16.27 -15.36 6.05
C ASP A 240 -15.62 -14.05 5.55
N GLY A 241 -14.94 -13.31 6.44
CA GLY A 241 -14.36 -12.00 6.12
C GLY A 241 -13.28 -12.08 5.04
N PRO A 242 -12.19 -12.80 5.30
CA PRO A 242 -11.15 -13.06 4.29
C PRO A 242 -11.68 -13.74 3.03
N GLU A 243 -12.63 -14.67 3.18
CA GLU A 243 -13.19 -15.37 2.04
C GLU A 243 -13.95 -14.44 1.10
N ARG A 244 -14.82 -13.56 1.64
CA ARG A 244 -15.52 -12.56 0.82
C ARG A 244 -14.55 -11.62 0.11
N PHE A 245 -13.44 -11.24 0.74
CA PHE A 245 -12.44 -10.40 0.08
C PHE A 245 -11.75 -11.14 -1.06
N ARG A 246 -11.29 -12.37 -0.80
CA ARG A 246 -10.66 -13.24 -1.80
C ARG A 246 -11.55 -13.38 -3.04
N ASP A 247 -12.82 -13.70 -2.84
CA ASP A 247 -13.74 -14.00 -3.93
C ASP A 247 -14.23 -12.73 -4.65
N ALA A 248 -14.39 -11.60 -3.94
CA ALA A 248 -14.63 -10.32 -4.60
C ALA A 248 -13.44 -9.90 -5.49
N TYR A 249 -12.21 -10.11 -5.04
CA TYR A 249 -11.02 -9.79 -5.83
C TYR A 249 -10.94 -10.68 -7.08
N ARG A 250 -11.15 -12.00 -6.93
CA ARG A 250 -11.22 -12.92 -8.08
C ARG A 250 -12.27 -12.49 -9.09
N HIS A 251 -13.48 -12.15 -8.63
CA HIS A 251 -14.58 -11.72 -9.48
C HIS A 251 -14.23 -10.49 -10.33
N ILE A 252 -13.60 -9.47 -9.72
CA ILE A 252 -13.15 -8.27 -10.45
C ILE A 252 -12.09 -8.61 -11.51
N ILE A 253 -11.11 -9.45 -11.17
CA ILE A 253 -10.06 -9.88 -12.11
C ILE A 253 -10.67 -10.69 -13.25
N ASP A 254 -11.57 -11.63 -12.96
CA ASP A 254 -12.25 -12.46 -13.95
C ASP A 254 -13.05 -11.61 -14.94
N ILE A 255 -13.74 -10.56 -14.46
CA ILE A 255 -14.40 -9.56 -15.31
C ILE A 255 -13.37 -8.86 -16.20
N CYS A 256 -12.25 -8.42 -15.64
CA CYS A 256 -11.19 -7.73 -16.40
C CYS A 256 -10.61 -8.60 -17.51
N ASP A 257 -10.31 -9.86 -17.20
CA ASP A 257 -9.81 -10.85 -18.15
C ASP A 257 -10.84 -11.16 -19.23
N ALA A 258 -12.12 -11.31 -18.86
CA ALA A 258 -13.21 -11.54 -19.81
C ALA A 258 -13.42 -10.37 -20.79
N GLN A 259 -13.15 -9.13 -20.36
CA GLN A 259 -13.17 -7.95 -21.23
C GLN A 259 -11.85 -7.69 -21.98
N GLY A 260 -10.84 -8.55 -21.79
CA GLY A 260 -9.57 -8.50 -22.52
C GLY A 260 -8.56 -7.47 -21.98
N ALA A 261 -8.67 -7.06 -20.71
CA ALA A 261 -7.76 -6.13 -20.07
C ALA A 261 -6.41 -6.76 -19.66
N ALA A 262 -5.78 -7.49 -20.60
CA ALA A 262 -4.52 -8.22 -20.39
C ALA A 262 -3.30 -7.29 -20.14
N ASN A 263 -3.46 -5.97 -20.31
CA ASN A 263 -2.48 -4.94 -20.00
C ASN A 263 -2.40 -4.59 -18.50
N ILE A 264 -3.16 -5.25 -17.64
CA ILE A 264 -3.13 -5.06 -16.19
C ILE A 264 -2.10 -6.00 -15.53
N THR A 265 -1.31 -5.44 -14.63
CA THR A 265 -0.49 -6.17 -13.65
C THR A 265 -1.15 -6.06 -12.28
N TRP A 266 -1.57 -7.18 -11.70
CA TRP A 266 -2.33 -7.22 -10.45
C TRP A 266 -1.44 -7.34 -9.20
N PHE A 267 -1.71 -6.52 -8.20
CA PHE A 267 -0.99 -6.48 -6.91
C PHE A 267 -1.89 -6.93 -5.75
N PHE A 268 -1.38 -7.80 -4.88
CA PHE A 268 -2.03 -8.15 -3.62
C PHE A 268 -1.31 -7.45 -2.46
N HIS A 269 -1.92 -6.41 -1.88
CA HIS A 269 -1.28 -5.47 -0.97
C HIS A 269 -1.78 -5.62 0.47
N ILE A 270 -0.88 -6.02 1.36
CA ILE A 270 -1.14 -6.16 2.81
C ILE A 270 -0.52 -5.03 3.62
N ASP A 271 -1.03 -4.79 4.82
CA ASP A 271 -0.27 -4.09 5.87
C ASP A 271 0.72 -5.06 6.53
N ALA A 272 1.92 -4.57 6.90
CA ALA A 272 2.96 -5.38 7.53
C ALA A 272 2.56 -5.89 8.92
N TYR A 273 1.73 -5.15 9.65
CA TYR A 273 1.30 -5.51 10.99
C TYR A 273 -0.02 -6.28 10.91
N GLY A 274 -1.02 -5.72 10.26
CA GLY A 274 -2.40 -6.18 10.28
C GLY A 274 -3.11 -5.84 11.60
N ALA A 275 -4.42 -5.65 11.52
CA ALA A 275 -5.28 -5.41 12.67
C ALA A 275 -6.68 -6.00 12.39
N PRO A 276 -7.24 -6.84 13.30
CA PRO A 276 -6.65 -7.35 14.53
C PRO A 276 -5.58 -8.43 14.29
N GLN A 277 -4.73 -8.64 15.29
CA GLN A 277 -3.81 -9.78 15.35
C GLN A 277 -4.58 -11.07 15.65
N ALA A 278 -5.04 -11.76 14.60
CA ALA A 278 -5.84 -12.97 14.73
C ALA A 278 -5.55 -13.96 13.59
N ASP A 279 -5.72 -15.26 13.85
CA ASP A 279 -5.44 -16.32 12.87
C ASP A 279 -6.32 -16.23 11.61
N TRP A 280 -7.58 -15.82 11.77
CA TRP A 280 -8.49 -15.60 10.64
C TRP A 280 -8.05 -14.40 9.80
N ASN A 281 -7.36 -13.42 10.38
CA ASN A 281 -6.95 -12.18 9.69
C ASN A 281 -5.57 -12.27 9.02
N GLN A 282 -4.99 -13.47 8.93
CA GLN A 282 -3.68 -13.67 8.31
C GLN A 282 -3.76 -13.51 6.78
N PRO A 283 -2.77 -12.86 6.13
CA PRO A 283 -2.75 -12.64 4.67
C PRO A 283 -3.08 -13.86 3.80
N ARG A 284 -2.66 -15.06 4.23
CA ARG A 284 -2.93 -16.33 3.53
C ARG A 284 -4.41 -16.61 3.32
N ASN A 285 -5.28 -16.11 4.20
CA ASN A 285 -6.72 -16.34 4.11
C ASN A 285 -7.40 -15.41 3.10
N TYR A 286 -6.74 -14.29 2.75
CA TYR A 286 -7.23 -13.31 1.77
C TYR A 286 -6.67 -13.55 0.36
N TYR A 287 -5.60 -14.35 0.24
CA TYR A 287 -4.83 -14.48 -1.00
C TYR A 287 -5.67 -15.08 -2.15
N PRO A 288 -5.86 -14.35 -3.27
CA PRO A 288 -6.67 -14.83 -4.40
C PRO A 288 -6.07 -16.04 -5.14
N GLY A 289 -4.77 -16.30 -5.00
CA GLY A 289 -4.08 -17.40 -5.66
C GLY A 289 -3.15 -16.95 -6.79
N ASP A 290 -2.26 -17.86 -7.18
CA ASP A 290 -1.15 -17.56 -8.09
C ASP A 290 -1.55 -17.16 -9.50
N GLU A 291 -2.72 -17.59 -9.96
CA GLU A 291 -3.24 -17.28 -11.29
C GLU A 291 -3.82 -15.85 -11.38
N TYR A 292 -4.24 -15.29 -10.24
CA TYR A 292 -4.88 -13.97 -10.15
C TYR A 292 -3.89 -12.84 -9.93
N ILE A 293 -2.81 -13.08 -9.18
CA ILE A 293 -1.91 -12.04 -8.69
C ILE A 293 -0.57 -12.10 -9.42
N ASP A 294 -0.07 -10.97 -9.93
CA ASP A 294 1.25 -10.89 -10.55
C ASP A 294 2.34 -10.52 -9.53
N TRP A 295 2.03 -9.61 -8.59
CA TRP A 295 2.95 -9.08 -7.58
C TRP A 295 2.35 -9.10 -6.17
N LEU A 296 3.19 -9.31 -5.16
CA LEU A 296 2.82 -9.09 -3.77
C LEU A 296 3.21 -7.67 -3.35
N GLY A 297 2.40 -7.05 -2.50
CA GLY A 297 2.56 -5.70 -1.99
C GLY A 297 2.55 -5.66 -0.47
N VAL A 298 3.33 -4.75 0.12
CA VAL A 298 3.32 -4.52 1.57
C VAL A 298 3.48 -3.05 1.93
N SER A 299 2.73 -2.59 2.92
CA SER A 299 2.96 -1.31 3.61
C SER A 299 3.94 -1.49 4.77
N VAL A 300 4.95 -0.64 4.85
CA VAL A 300 6.02 -0.65 5.86
C VAL A 300 6.17 0.74 6.43
N TYR A 301 5.38 1.05 7.45
CA TYR A 301 5.45 2.32 8.15
C TYR A 301 6.28 2.20 9.42
N GLY A 302 7.22 3.13 9.61
CA GLY A 302 7.72 3.42 10.96
C GLY A 302 6.65 4.16 11.76
N PRO A 303 7.01 4.80 12.89
CA PRO A 303 6.09 5.67 13.60
C PRO A 303 5.40 6.68 12.67
N GLN A 304 4.09 6.75 12.75
CA GLN A 304 3.23 7.72 12.06
C GLN A 304 2.78 8.83 13.01
N GLU A 305 2.76 8.56 14.32
CA GLU A 305 2.49 9.54 15.36
C GLU A 305 3.63 9.71 16.38
N ALA A 306 3.69 10.88 17.02
CA ALA A 306 4.63 11.14 18.08
C ALA A 306 4.28 10.32 19.34
N GLY A 307 5.13 9.34 19.66
CA GLY A 307 4.97 8.47 20.84
C GLY A 307 4.74 7.00 20.50
N GLU A 308 4.59 6.66 19.22
CA GLU A 308 4.64 5.27 18.77
C GLU A 308 6.05 4.69 18.88
N ASP A 309 6.12 3.37 19.04
CA ASP A 309 7.38 2.65 19.21
C ASP A 309 8.21 2.72 17.93
N TYR A 310 9.48 3.10 18.08
CA TYR A 310 10.39 3.18 16.94
C TYR A 310 10.90 1.79 16.57
N GLN A 311 10.40 1.28 15.45
CA GLN A 311 10.95 0.12 14.75
C GLN A 311 11.63 0.58 13.46
N THR A 312 12.82 0.07 13.19
CA THR A 312 13.54 0.35 11.95
C THR A 312 12.87 -0.36 10.77
N PHE A 313 13.00 0.18 9.56
CA PHE A 313 12.46 -0.44 8.35
C PHE A 313 12.85 -1.92 8.20
N GLY A 314 14.13 -2.24 8.47
CA GLY A 314 14.62 -3.61 8.37
C GLY A 314 14.04 -4.57 9.39
N GLU A 315 13.74 -4.11 10.61
CA GLU A 315 13.05 -4.93 11.62
C GLU A 315 11.61 -5.22 11.20
N ILE A 316 10.90 -4.25 10.62
CA ILE A 316 9.53 -4.47 10.11
C ILE A 316 9.55 -5.49 8.97
N LEU A 317 10.53 -5.39 8.06
CA LEU A 317 10.67 -6.37 6.97
C LEU A 317 11.09 -7.76 7.45
N ASP A 318 11.83 -7.88 8.55
CA ASP A 318 12.16 -9.19 9.12
C ASP A 318 10.89 -9.96 9.53
N ASP A 319 9.85 -9.25 9.95
CA ASP A 319 8.55 -9.83 10.30
C ASP A 319 7.67 -10.04 9.06
N ALA A 320 7.56 -9.03 8.18
CA ALA A 320 6.63 -9.08 7.05
C ALA A 320 7.11 -9.94 5.87
N TYR A 321 8.42 -9.97 5.58
CA TYR A 321 8.94 -10.66 4.41
C TYR A 321 8.69 -12.18 4.44
N PRO A 322 8.92 -12.92 5.55
CA PRO A 322 8.58 -14.33 5.63
C PRO A 322 7.11 -14.62 5.33
N VAL A 323 6.18 -13.77 5.80
CA VAL A 323 4.75 -13.91 5.54
C VAL A 323 4.46 -13.83 4.04
N LEU A 324 5.00 -12.82 3.35
CA LEU A 324 4.84 -12.68 1.89
C LEU A 324 5.45 -13.87 1.13
N ARG A 325 6.59 -14.39 1.61
CA ARG A 325 7.27 -15.55 1.01
C ARG A 325 6.50 -16.86 1.18
N GLU A 326 5.68 -16.97 2.22
CA GLU A 326 4.78 -18.12 2.42
C GLU A 326 3.60 -18.10 1.44
N LEU A 327 3.12 -16.92 1.05
CA LEU A 327 1.97 -16.79 0.14
C LEU A 327 2.28 -17.33 -1.27
N ALA A 328 3.37 -16.87 -1.88
CA ALA A 328 3.69 -17.18 -3.26
C ALA A 328 5.16 -16.89 -3.63
N ASP A 329 5.67 -17.56 -4.66
CA ASP A 329 6.98 -17.23 -5.24
C ASP A 329 6.93 -16.09 -6.27
N LYS A 330 6.45 -14.92 -5.85
CA LYS A 330 6.23 -13.74 -6.70
C LYS A 330 7.15 -12.57 -6.36
N PRO A 331 7.38 -11.61 -7.28
CA PRO A 331 8.06 -10.36 -6.94
C PRO A 331 7.25 -9.57 -5.90
N ILE A 332 7.99 -8.87 -5.02
CA ILE A 332 7.43 -8.09 -3.91
C ILE A 332 7.68 -6.61 -4.16
N ALA A 333 6.68 -5.77 -3.93
CA ALA A 333 6.80 -4.33 -3.85
C ALA A 333 6.51 -3.86 -2.42
N VAL A 334 7.36 -2.99 -1.88
CA VAL A 334 6.99 -2.18 -0.72
C VAL A 334 6.17 -1.02 -1.27
N LEU A 335 4.86 -1.17 -1.29
CA LEU A 335 3.94 -0.25 -1.98
C LEU A 335 3.69 1.03 -1.19
N GLU A 336 3.88 0.97 0.12
CA GLU A 336 3.89 2.15 0.96
C GLU A 336 5.02 2.02 1.98
N PHE A 337 5.83 3.06 2.11
CA PHE A 337 6.70 3.21 3.27
C PHE A 337 6.92 4.68 3.57
N ALA A 338 6.84 5.02 4.85
CA ALA A 338 7.18 6.34 5.36
C ALA A 338 7.37 6.28 6.89
N VAL A 339 7.81 7.40 7.45
CA VAL A 339 7.92 7.60 8.90
C VAL A 339 7.78 9.09 9.20
N THR A 340 7.16 9.41 10.34
CA THR A 340 6.98 10.76 10.84
C THR A 340 8.26 11.33 11.45
N GLU A 341 8.24 12.62 11.79
CA GLU A 341 9.28 13.29 12.57
C GLU A 341 9.01 13.13 14.08
N LEU A 342 9.73 12.22 14.76
CA LEU A 342 9.54 11.98 16.20
C LEU A 342 9.88 13.19 17.08
N GLY A 343 10.82 14.03 16.65
CA GLY A 343 11.23 15.25 17.36
C GLY A 343 10.30 16.44 17.13
N ALA A 344 9.38 16.37 16.16
CA ALA A 344 8.53 17.49 15.78
C ALA A 344 7.32 17.64 16.73
N ARG A 345 7.54 18.24 17.91
CA ARG A 345 6.42 18.79 18.72
C ARG A 345 5.65 19.91 18.02
N ARG A 346 6.12 20.38 16.86
CA ARG A 346 5.47 21.42 16.06
C ARG A 346 4.77 20.78 14.88
N ARG A 347 3.43 20.85 14.92
CA ARG A 347 2.55 20.70 13.76
C ARG A 347 3.15 21.45 12.58
N LEU A 348 3.61 20.73 11.56
CA LEU A 348 3.98 21.36 10.29
C LEU A 348 2.71 22.00 9.71
N PRO A 349 2.80 23.22 9.15
CA PRO A 349 1.65 23.82 8.48
C PRO A 349 1.20 22.91 7.34
N ILE A 350 -0.11 22.75 7.19
CA ILE A 350 -0.69 22.17 5.96
C ILE A 350 -0.16 23.02 4.81
N ALA A 351 0.42 22.40 3.78
CA ALA A 351 0.85 23.14 2.61
C ALA A 351 -0.35 23.93 2.08
N PRO A 352 -0.31 25.27 2.04
CA PRO A 352 -1.45 26.03 1.55
C PRO A 352 -1.58 25.72 0.05
N ASN A 353 -2.69 25.08 -0.32
CA ASN A 353 -3.24 24.94 -1.67
C ASN A 353 -2.26 25.16 -2.82
N TRP A 354 -1.78 24.07 -3.44
CA TRP A 354 -1.15 24.08 -4.76
C TRP A 354 -1.74 23.00 -5.66
#